data_AF-A0A0B1RSV5-F1
#
_entry.id   AF-A0A0B1RSV5-F1
#
_cell.length_a   1.000
_cell.length_b   1.000
_cell.length_c   1.000
_cell.angle_alpha   90.00
_cell.angle_beta   90.00
_cell.angle_gamma   90.00
#
_symmetry.space_group_name_H-M   'P 1'
#
loop_
_entity.id
_entity.type
_entity.pdbx_description
1 polymer ?
#
loop_
_entity_poly.entity_id
_entity_poly.type
_entity_poly.pdbx_seq_one_letter_code
_entity_poly.pdbx_strand_id
1 'polypeptide(L)'
;MNIFSGGLTNLVFICALSPEVTDFGNEPRSVLLRIQTQTDTLQLMREVAVFTTLNGHGFGPKLLGLFPGGRIEEFIPSRTLTKEEMCDTGIIASLATLNAKLNSIDMPLPKAPQLIPLCRSWLARYVNNGGGPLEMKQTAVYGEVEVS
;
A
#
# COMPACT_ATOMS: atom_id res chain seq x y z
N MET A 1 2.13 -7.34 18.36
CA MET A 1 1.97 -6.54 17.13
C MET A 1 2.71 -7.28 16.04
N ASN A 2 2.00 -7.85 15.04
CA ASN A 2 2.67 -8.59 13.96
C ASN A 2 3.02 -7.62 12.83
N ILE A 3 4.31 -7.48 12.55
CA ILE A 3 4.82 -6.67 11.44
C ILE A 3 4.78 -7.53 10.19
N PHE A 4 4.07 -7.07 9.15
CA PHE A 4 4.20 -7.65 7.81
C PHE A 4 5.33 -6.91 7.09
N SER A 5 6.19 -7.63 6.37
CA SER A 5 7.21 -7.06 5.49
C SER A 5 6.55 -6.35 4.30
N GLY A 6 6.03 -5.14 4.53
CA GLY A 6 5.23 -4.40 3.57
C GLY A 6 5.97 -3.22 2.96
N GLY A 7 6.69 -3.43 1.84
CA GLY A 7 7.21 -2.36 0.97
C GLY A 7 8.30 -1.46 1.57
N LEU A 8 9.13 -0.87 0.71
CA LEU A 8 10.26 -0.01 1.14
C LEU A 8 9.83 1.34 1.74
N THR A 9 8.57 1.74 1.56
CA THR A 9 8.05 3.11 1.79
C THR A 9 6.98 3.22 2.87
N ASN A 10 6.58 2.11 3.50
CA ASN A 10 5.47 2.06 4.45
C ASN A 10 5.76 1.13 5.61
N LEU A 11 5.33 1.50 6.82
CA LEU A 11 5.20 0.58 7.94
C LEU A 11 3.76 0.09 8.00
N VAL A 12 3.58 -1.22 8.17
CA VAL A 12 2.27 -1.86 8.18
C VAL A 12 2.12 -2.70 9.44
N PHE A 13 1.08 -2.40 10.22
CA PHE A 13 0.79 -3.09 11.47
C PHE A 13 -0.65 -3.58 11.48
N ILE A 14 -0.86 -4.78 12.00
CA ILE A 14 -2.19 -5.22 12.42
C ILE A 14 -2.39 -4.78 13.87
N CYS A 15 -3.44 -4.00 14.09
CA CYS A 15 -3.92 -3.64 15.42
C CYS A 15 -5.18 -4.45 15.69
N ALA A 16 -5.17 -5.26 16.75
CA ALA A 16 -6.29 -6.11 17.13
C ALA A 16 -6.60 -5.94 18.63
N LEU A 17 -7.87 -5.96 18.98
CA LEU A 17 -8.32 -5.94 20.37
C LEU A 17 -8.07 -7.30 21.05
N SER A 18 -7.67 -7.27 22.33
CA SER A 18 -7.57 -8.49 23.15
C SER A 18 -8.93 -9.20 23.18
N PRO A 19 -8.97 -10.56 23.16
CA PRO A 19 -10.21 -11.32 23.33
C PRO A 19 -11.04 -10.92 24.55
N GLU A 20 -10.41 -10.36 25.58
CA GLU A 20 -11.04 -9.95 26.85
C GLU A 20 -11.80 -8.62 26.75
N VAL A 21 -11.54 -7.81 25.72
CA VAL A 21 -12.22 -6.53 25.50
C VAL A 21 -13.56 -6.79 24.83
N THR A 22 -14.64 -6.36 25.46
CA THR A 22 -16.00 -6.42 24.91
C THR A 22 -16.21 -5.43 23.79
N ASP A 23 -16.95 -5.83 22.77
CA ASP A 23 -17.33 -4.95 21.67
C ASP A 23 -18.31 -3.86 22.15
N PHE A 24 -18.12 -2.64 21.65
CA PHE A 24 -18.92 -1.44 21.86
C PHE A 24 -19.56 -0.98 20.54
N GLY A 25 -20.49 -1.80 20.04
CA GLY A 25 -21.24 -1.51 18.82
C GLY A 25 -20.76 -2.34 17.63
N ASN A 26 -20.41 -1.66 16.54
CA ASN A 26 -20.07 -2.29 15.26
C ASN A 26 -18.60 -2.03 14.86
N GLU A 27 -17.74 -1.74 15.82
CA GLU A 27 -16.33 -1.50 15.54
C GLU A 27 -15.61 -2.78 15.08
N PRO A 28 -14.66 -2.67 14.14
CA PRO A 28 -13.85 -3.81 13.74
C PRO A 28 -12.87 -4.19 14.87
N ARG A 29 -12.85 -5.47 15.26
CA ARG A 29 -11.89 -6.00 16.25
C ARG A 29 -10.44 -6.01 15.78
N SER A 30 -10.22 -5.86 14.47
CA SER A 30 -8.89 -5.77 13.87
C SER A 30 -8.87 -4.81 12.70
N VAL A 31 -7.82 -3.99 12.63
CA VAL A 31 -7.60 -3.00 11.58
C VAL A 31 -6.14 -3.03 11.12
N LEU A 32 -5.90 -2.51 9.92
CA LEU A 32 -4.57 -2.34 9.37
C LEU A 32 -4.13 -0.87 9.52
N LEU A 33 -3.08 -0.63 10.30
CA LEU A 33 -2.44 0.68 10.42
C LEU A 33 -1.29 0.76 9.42
N ARG A 34 -1.34 1.76 8.54
CA ARG A 34 -0.26 2.06 7.58
C ARG A 34 0.33 3.43 7.88
N ILE A 35 1.62 3.47 8.19
CA ILE A 35 2.37 4.71 8.41
C ILE A 35 3.25 4.94 7.19
N GLN A 36 3.05 6.08 6.53
CA GLN A 36 3.85 6.51 5.41
C GLN A 36 5.15 7.13 5.90
N THR A 37 6.26 6.66 5.34
CA THR A 37 7.58 7.09 5.79
C THR A 37 8.29 7.97 4.74
N GLN A 38 7.65 8.19 3.58
CA GLN A 38 8.07 9.19 2.60
C GLN A 38 7.75 10.61 3.07
N THR A 39 8.61 11.55 2.72
CA THR A 39 8.45 12.98 3.05
C THR A 39 7.94 13.84 1.88
N ASP A 40 7.81 13.26 0.68
CA ASP A 40 7.28 13.97 -0.48
C ASP A 40 5.76 14.15 -0.36
N THR A 41 5.34 15.39 -0.13
CA THR A 41 3.94 15.78 0.06
C THR A 41 3.11 15.63 -1.22
N LEU A 42 3.69 15.85 -2.39
CA LEU A 42 3.00 15.69 -3.67
C LEU A 42 2.74 14.21 -3.95
N GLN A 43 3.73 13.36 -3.65
CA GLN A 43 3.57 11.91 -3.79
C GLN A 43 2.51 11.39 -2.81
N LEU A 44 2.50 11.87 -1.57
CA LEU A 44 1.48 11.51 -0.58
C LEU A 44 0.06 11.93 -1.03
N MET A 45 -0.11 13.15 -1.55
CA MET A 45 -1.42 13.59 -2.06
C MET A 45 -1.89 12.74 -3.24
N ARG A 46 -0.99 12.35 -4.16
CA ARG A 46 -1.35 11.44 -5.26
C ARG A 46 -1.77 10.07 -4.74
N GLU A 47 -1.04 9.51 -3.77
CA GLU A 47 -1.39 8.21 -3.18
C GLU A 47 -2.75 8.24 -2.51
N VAL A 48 -3.07 9.30 -1.77
CA VAL A 48 -4.40 9.49 -1.16
C VAL A 48 -5.48 9.62 -2.23
N ALA A 49 -5.25 10.39 -3.30
CA ALA A 49 -6.21 10.53 -4.40
C ALA A 49 -6.49 9.20 -5.11
N VAL A 50 -5.44 8.40 -5.39
CA VAL A 50 -5.59 7.06 -5.98
C VAL A 50 -6.34 6.13 -5.03
N PHE A 51 -5.94 6.08 -3.77
CA PHE A 51 -6.53 5.18 -2.78
C PHE A 51 -8.02 5.48 -2.55
N THR A 52 -8.37 6.76 -2.36
CA THR A 52 -9.78 7.18 -2.18
C THR A 52 -10.62 6.90 -3.42
N THR A 53 -10.07 7.11 -4.63
CA THR A 53 -10.76 6.80 -5.89
C THR A 53 -11.01 5.29 -6.03
N LEU A 54 -10.01 4.45 -5.76
CA LEU A 54 -10.15 2.99 -5.78
C LEU A 54 -11.20 2.53 -4.77
N ASN A 55 -11.13 3.04 -3.54
CA ASN A 55 -12.06 2.68 -2.49
C ASN A 55 -13.52 3.03 -2.86
N GLY A 56 -13.74 4.20 -3.47
CA GLY A 56 -15.06 4.62 -3.97
C GLY A 56 -15.64 3.71 -5.07
N HIS A 57 -14.79 2.95 -5.77
CA HIS A 57 -15.20 1.96 -6.77
C HIS A 57 -15.24 0.51 -6.21
N GLY A 58 -15.10 0.35 -4.89
CA GLY A 58 -15.09 -0.96 -4.23
C GLY A 58 -13.78 -1.74 -4.40
N PHE A 59 -12.69 -1.07 -4.75
CA PHE A 59 -11.36 -1.69 -4.84
C PHE A 59 -10.53 -1.42 -3.59
N GLY A 60 -9.90 -2.48 -3.10
CA GLY A 60 -9.05 -2.43 -1.90
C GLY A 60 -9.85 -2.46 -0.59
N PRO A 61 -9.14 -2.45 0.55
CA PRO A 61 -9.76 -2.42 1.87
C PRO A 61 -10.49 -1.10 2.13
N LYS A 62 -11.53 -1.11 2.98
CA LYS A 62 -12.22 0.12 3.40
C LYS A 62 -11.27 1.09 4.09
N LEU A 63 -11.35 2.37 3.73
CA LEU A 63 -10.70 3.44 4.49
C LEU A 63 -11.49 3.70 5.78
N LEU A 64 -10.89 3.46 6.93
CA LEU A 64 -11.50 3.70 8.24
C LEU A 64 -11.08 5.05 8.83
N GLY A 65 -9.89 5.53 8.50
CA GLY A 65 -9.40 6.84 8.94
C GLY A 65 -8.15 7.28 8.20
N LEU A 66 -8.02 8.60 8.01
CA LEU A 66 -6.85 9.24 7.40
C LEU A 66 -6.28 10.26 8.38
N PHE A 67 -4.96 10.26 8.57
CA PHE A 67 -4.28 11.19 9.47
C PHE A 67 -2.91 11.62 8.89
N PRO A 68 -2.29 12.69 9.40
CA PRO A 68 -0.97 13.11 8.93
C PRO A 68 0.06 11.99 9.08
N GLY A 69 0.64 11.55 7.96
CA GLY A 69 1.64 10.49 7.94
C GLY A 69 1.10 9.06 7.92
N GLY A 70 -0.22 8.84 7.76
CA GLY A 70 -0.72 7.46 7.66
C GLY A 70 -2.23 7.33 7.51
N ARG A 71 -2.70 6.08 7.57
CA ARG A 71 -4.12 5.73 7.48
C ARG A 71 -4.44 4.42 8.18
N ILE A 72 -5.71 4.26 8.50
CA ILE A 72 -6.30 3.05 9.08
C ILE A 72 -7.23 2.45 8.02
N GLU A 73 -7.02 1.18 7.71
CA GLU A 73 -7.77 0.42 6.72
C GLU A 73 -8.45 -0.79 7.38
N GLU A 74 -9.50 -1.29 6.75
CA GLU A 74 -10.07 -2.60 7.06
C GLU A 74 -9.00 -3.69 6.91
N PHE A 75 -8.89 -4.55 7.92
CA PHE A 75 -8.04 -5.72 7.82
C PHE A 75 -8.77 -6.82 7.02
N ILE A 76 -8.17 -7.28 5.93
CA ILE A 76 -8.67 -8.39 5.12
C ILE A 76 -7.82 -9.64 5.42
N PRO A 77 -8.35 -10.64 6.13
CA PRO A 77 -7.67 -11.91 6.32
C PRO A 77 -7.41 -12.56 4.96
N SER A 78 -6.16 -12.60 4.53
CA SER A 78 -5.78 -13.07 3.22
C SER A 78 -4.35 -13.60 3.23
N ARG A 79 -3.98 -14.32 2.16
CA ARG A 79 -2.60 -14.71 1.86
C ARG A 79 -2.25 -14.27 0.45
N THR A 80 -0.96 -14.07 0.20
CA THR A 80 -0.46 -13.84 -1.16
C THR A 80 -0.57 -15.10 -2.01
N LEU A 81 -0.80 -14.92 -3.31
CA LEU A 81 -0.70 -16.00 -4.28
C LEU A 81 0.75 -16.50 -4.39
N THR A 82 0.94 -17.80 -4.57
CA THR A 82 2.26 -18.36 -4.87
C THR A 82 2.59 -18.20 -6.36
N LYS A 83 3.85 -18.43 -6.72
CA LYS A 83 4.29 -18.38 -8.13
C LYS A 83 3.55 -19.40 -8.99
N GLU A 84 3.29 -20.58 -8.44
CA GLU A 84 2.62 -21.69 -9.14
C GLU A 84 1.14 -21.36 -9.37
N GLU A 85 0.47 -20.77 -8.37
CA GLU A 85 -0.92 -20.33 -8.47
C GLU A 85 -1.11 -19.21 -9.49
N MET A 86 -0.12 -18.33 -9.65
CA MET A 86 -0.14 -17.30 -10.69
C MET A 86 -0.14 -17.87 -12.12
N CYS A 87 0.24 -19.13 -12.30
CA CYS A 87 0.20 -19.82 -13.59
C CYS A 87 -1.10 -20.61 -13.83
N ASP A 88 -1.98 -20.73 -12.82
CA ASP A 88 -3.25 -21.42 -12.96
C ASP A 88 -4.21 -20.63 -13.87
N THR A 89 -4.81 -21.29 -14.85
CA THR A 89 -5.64 -20.63 -15.86
C THR A 89 -6.93 -20.03 -15.28
N GLY A 90 -7.49 -20.64 -14.22
CA GLY A 90 -8.67 -20.12 -13.52
C GLY A 90 -8.34 -18.84 -12.74
N ILE A 91 -7.19 -18.82 -12.07
CA ILE A 91 -6.68 -17.62 -11.38
C ILE A 91 -6.34 -16.52 -12.37
N ILE A 92 -5.63 -16.83 -13.47
CA ILE A 92 -5.29 -15.84 -14.51
C ILE A 92 -6.54 -15.21 -15.11
N ALA A 93 -7.59 -15.99 -15.41
CA ALA A 93 -8.84 -15.46 -15.96
C ALA A 93 -9.51 -14.48 -14.97
N SER A 94 -9.49 -14.81 -13.68
CA SER A 94 -10.02 -13.95 -12.61
C SER A 94 -9.20 -12.66 -12.47
N LEU A 95 -7.87 -12.76 -12.50
CA LEU A 95 -6.96 -11.61 -12.48
C LEU A 95 -7.14 -10.70 -13.70
N ALA A 96 -7.28 -11.27 -14.89
CA ALA A 96 -7.53 -10.52 -16.12
C ALA A 96 -8.85 -9.74 -16.04
N THR A 97 -9.90 -10.37 -15.51
CA THR A 97 -11.19 -9.71 -15.28
C THR A 97 -11.07 -8.57 -14.26
N LEU A 98 -10.38 -8.80 -13.14
CA LEU A 98 -10.15 -7.78 -12.13
C LEU A 98 -9.33 -6.61 -12.70
N ASN A 99 -8.29 -6.90 -13.47
CA ASN A 99 -7.45 -5.91 -14.11
C ASN A 99 -8.22 -5.10 -15.16
N ALA A 100 -9.10 -5.74 -15.94
CA ALA A 100 -9.98 -5.03 -16.88
C ALA A 100 -10.90 -4.03 -16.16
N LYS A 101 -11.51 -4.45 -15.03
CA LYS A 101 -12.31 -3.55 -14.21
C LYS A 101 -11.47 -2.41 -13.63
N LEU A 102 -10.27 -2.70 -13.13
CA LEU A 102 -9.34 -1.69 -12.59
C LEU A 102 -8.98 -0.64 -13.66
N ASN A 103 -8.67 -1.08 -14.88
CA ASN A 103 -8.32 -0.20 -16.01
C ASN A 103 -9.51 0.63 -16.53
N SER A 104 -10.75 0.29 -16.14
CA SER A 104 -11.94 1.06 -16.48
C SER A 104 -12.25 2.21 -15.52
N ILE A 105 -11.52 2.32 -14.40
CA ILE A 105 -11.72 3.38 -13.41
C ILE A 105 -11.12 4.69 -13.93
N ASP A 106 -11.93 5.75 -13.92
CA ASP A 106 -11.42 7.08 -14.24
C ASP A 106 -10.61 7.66 -13.07
N MET A 107 -9.29 7.54 -13.17
CA MET A 107 -8.38 8.02 -12.12
C MET A 107 -8.11 9.52 -12.21
N PRO A 108 -8.08 10.26 -11.08
CA PRO A 108 -7.70 11.68 -11.01
C PRO A 108 -6.19 11.86 -11.11
N LEU A 109 -5.58 11.30 -12.16
CA LEU A 109 -4.15 11.31 -12.42
C LEU A 109 -3.86 11.87 -13.82
N PRO A 110 -2.63 12.37 -14.07
CA PRO A 110 -2.21 12.74 -15.41
C PRO A 110 -2.41 11.57 -16.39
N LYS A 111 -3.16 11.80 -17.46
CA LYS A 111 -3.44 10.78 -18.49
C LYS A 111 -2.28 10.57 -19.47
N ALA A 112 -1.29 11.47 -19.45
CA ALA A 112 -0.07 11.30 -20.21
C ALA A 112 0.76 10.12 -19.67
N PRO A 113 1.41 9.30 -20.53
CA PRO A 113 2.24 8.18 -20.08
C PRO A 113 3.37 8.63 -19.13
N GLN A 114 3.36 8.10 -17.90
CA GLN A 114 4.33 8.48 -16.86
C GLN A 114 5.59 7.60 -16.82
N LEU A 115 5.59 6.45 -17.51
CA LEU A 115 6.69 5.48 -17.45
C LEU A 115 8.02 6.05 -17.97
N ILE A 116 8.01 6.65 -19.17
CA ILE A 116 9.24 7.19 -19.77
C ILE A 116 9.82 8.34 -18.92
N PRO A 117 9.02 9.35 -18.48
CA PRO A 117 9.50 10.35 -17.52
C PRO A 117 10.07 9.75 -16.24
N LEU A 118 9.41 8.73 -15.67
CA LEU A 118 9.87 8.04 -14.47
C LEU A 118 11.24 7.37 -14.71
N CYS A 119 11.38 6.58 -15.77
CA CYS A 119 12.66 5.94 -16.12
C CYS A 119 13.78 6.97 -16.33
N ARG A 120 13.49 8.09 -17.00
CA ARG A 120 14.46 9.18 -17.18
C ARG A 120 14.87 9.81 -15.85
N SER A 121 13.93 10.00 -14.92
CA SER A 121 14.22 10.53 -13.58
C SER A 121 15.15 9.60 -12.78
N TRP A 122 14.91 8.29 -12.83
CA TRP A 122 15.78 7.30 -12.19
C TRP A 122 17.18 7.27 -12.82
N LEU A 123 17.26 7.32 -14.15
CA LEU A 123 18.55 7.39 -14.85
C LEU A 123 19.33 8.66 -14.47
N ALA A 124 18.66 9.81 -14.41
CA ALA A 124 19.30 11.06 -13.99
C ALA A 124 19.82 10.97 -12.54
N ARG A 125 19.05 10.38 -11.62
CA ARG A 125 19.51 10.13 -10.23
C ARG A 125 20.74 9.24 -10.19
N TYR A 126 20.76 8.18 -10.98
CA TYR A 126 21.91 7.27 -11.09
C TYR A 126 23.16 7.99 -11.61
N VAL A 127 23.03 8.77 -12.68
CA VAL A 127 24.14 9.55 -13.25
C VAL A 127 24.65 10.60 -12.26
N ASN A 128 23.74 11.32 -11.58
CA ASN A 128 24.10 12.32 -10.57
C ASN A 128 24.79 11.71 -9.34
N ASN A 129 24.54 10.43 -9.05
CA ASN A 129 25.21 9.66 -8.01
C ASN A 129 26.56 9.06 -8.48
N GLY A 130 27.13 9.56 -9.59
CA GLY A 130 28.40 9.08 -10.13
C GLY A 130 28.35 7.65 -10.69
N GLY A 131 27.16 7.14 -11.00
CA GLY A 131 26.97 5.76 -11.47
C GLY A 131 27.11 4.68 -10.38
N GLY A 132 27.17 5.08 -9.12
CA GLY A 132 27.19 4.17 -7.97
C GLY A 132 25.80 3.64 -7.61
N PRO A 133 25.73 2.62 -6.72
CA PRO A 133 24.47 2.12 -6.18
C PRO A 133 23.61 3.25 -5.62
N LEU A 134 22.34 3.29 -6.00
CA LEU A 134 21.38 4.21 -5.41
C LEU A 134 20.99 3.69 -4.03
N GLU A 135 21.32 4.43 -2.98
CA GLU A 135 20.81 4.13 -1.63
C GLU A 135 19.30 4.33 -1.60
N MET A 136 18.58 3.22 -1.62
CA MET A 136 17.16 3.21 -1.30
C MET A 136 17.04 3.18 0.22
N LYS A 137 16.86 4.36 0.82
CA LYS A 137 16.59 4.45 2.25
C LYS A 137 15.25 3.78 2.54
N GLN A 138 15.30 2.62 3.18
CA GLN A 138 14.12 2.07 3.84
C GLN A 138 13.71 3.10 4.89
N THR A 139 12.57 3.71 4.67
CA THR A 139 12.05 4.74 5.57
C THR A 139 11.18 4.10 6.66
N ALA A 140 10.87 2.81 6.51
CA ALA A 140 10.32 1.93 7.54
C ALA A 140 11.40 1.49 8.55
N VAL A 141 11.38 2.05 9.77
CA VAL A 141 12.21 1.58 10.88
C VAL A 141 11.67 0.25 11.40
N TYR A 142 12.45 -0.81 11.26
CA TYR A 142 12.21 -2.07 11.98
C TYR A 142 12.73 -1.88 13.40
N GLY A 143 11.83 -1.76 14.37
CA GLY A 143 12.17 -1.80 15.78
C GLY A 143 11.37 -2.91 16.44
N GLU A 144 12.05 -3.83 17.12
CA GLU A 144 11.41 -4.60 18.17
C GLU A 144 10.92 -3.58 19.21
N VAL A 145 9.61 -3.38 19.26
CA VAL A 145 9.01 -2.66 20.39
C VAL A 145 9.02 -3.67 21.54
N GLU A 146 10.09 -3.65 22.34
CA GLU A 146 10.05 -4.23 23.68
C GLU A 146 8.94 -3.51 24.45
N VAL A 147 7.85 -4.24 24.68
CA VAL A 147 6.77 -3.79 25.55
C VAL A 147 7.26 -4.03 26.98
N SER A 148 7.71 -2.97 27.65
CA SER A 148 7.94 -2.93 29.09
C SER A 148 6.62 -2.96 29.87
#